data_AF-A0A7S2QXG2-F1
#
_entry.id   AF-A0A7S2QXG2-F1
#
_cell.length_a   1.000
_cell.length_b   1.000
_cell.length_c   1.000
_cell.angle_alpha   90.00
_cell.angle_beta   90.00
_cell.angle_gamma   90.00
#
_symmetry.space_group_name_H-M   'P 1'
#
loop_
_entity.id
_entity.type
_entity.pdbx_description
1 polymer ?
#
loop_
_entity_poly.entity_id
_entity_poly.type
_entity_poly.pdbx_seq_one_letter_code
_entity_poly.pdbx_strand_id
1 'polypeptide(L)'
;VWKRRADGVHIINLGRTWDKLMLAARIIVATENPQDVVCQSARPYGQRAVLKFAQYTGAKAIAGRHTPGTFTNQKDALFAEPRVLILTDPRTDAQPISETAYVNLP
;
A
#
# COMPACT_ATOMS: atom_id res chain seq x y z
N VAL A 1 -8.80 -17.41 7.99
CA VAL A 1 -7.87 -18.48 8.42
C VAL A 1 -8.42 -19.81 7.93
N TRP A 2 -7.58 -20.69 7.37
CA TRP A 2 -7.98 -22.00 6.83
C TRP A 2 -7.86 -23.12 7.87
N LYS A 3 -6.67 -23.26 8.47
CA LYS A 3 -6.36 -24.28 9.48
C LYS A 3 -5.22 -23.77 10.36
N ARG A 4 -5.15 -24.27 11.60
CA ARG A 4 -4.00 -24.06 12.49
C ARG A 4 -3.14 -25.32 12.51
N ARG A 5 -1.82 -25.17 12.36
CA ARG A 5 -0.84 -26.25 12.50
C ARG A 5 -0.50 -26.46 13.98
N ALA A 6 0.08 -27.63 14.29
CA ALA A 6 0.46 -27.98 15.66
C ALA A 6 1.56 -27.07 16.25
N ASP A 7 2.40 -26.48 15.39
CA ASP A 7 3.41 -25.45 15.70
C ASP A 7 2.79 -24.08 16.06
N GLY A 8 1.46 -23.94 16.02
CA GLY A 8 0.75 -22.71 16.34
C GLY A 8 0.56 -21.74 15.17
N VAL A 9 1.10 -22.05 13.98
CA VAL A 9 0.99 -21.19 12.79
C VAL A 9 -0.40 -21.30 12.16
N HIS A 10 -0.97 -20.15 11.80
CA HIS A 10 -2.25 -20.06 11.09
C HIS A 10 -2.02 -20.12 9.58
N ILE A 11 -2.57 -21.14 8.91
CA ILE A 11 -2.55 -21.26 7.46
C ILE A 11 -3.65 -20.37 6.87
N ILE A 12 -3.30 -19.58 5.85
CA ILE A 12 -4.24 -18.75 5.08
C ILE A 12 -4.75 -19.56 3.88
N ASN A 13 -6.03 -19.40 3.53
CA ASN A 13 -6.60 -20.04 2.34
C ASN A 13 -6.12 -19.31 1.08
N LEU A 14 -5.35 -20.00 0.23
CA LEU A 14 -4.79 -19.43 -1.00
C LEU A 14 -5.86 -19.07 -2.05
N GLY A 15 -6.95 -19.83 -2.16
CA GLY A 15 -8.06 -19.51 -3.07
C GLY A 15 -8.71 -18.17 -2.73
N ARG A 16 -9.01 -17.94 -1.43
CA ARG A 16 -9.55 -16.64 -0.98
C ARG A 16 -8.54 -15.50 -1.14
N THR A 17 -7.24 -15.78 -0.99
CA THR A 17 -6.20 -14.79 -1.25
C THR A 17 -6.17 -14.40 -2.72
N TRP A 18 -6.28 -15.37 -3.63
CA TRP A 18 -6.35 -15.11 -5.07
C TRP A 18 -7.53 -14.20 -5.44
N ASP A 19 -8.72 -14.48 -4.91
CA ASP A 19 -9.91 -13.65 -5.16
C ASP A 19 -9.70 -12.20 -4.72
N LYS A 20 -9.05 -12.00 -3.56
CA LYS A 20 -8.71 -10.67 -3.04
C LYS A 20 -7.63 -9.97 -3.87
N LEU A 21 -6.63 -10.70 -4.36
CA LEU A 21 -5.61 -10.15 -5.25
C LEU A 21 -6.22 -9.67 -6.57
N MET A 22 -7.11 -10.47 -7.17
CA MET A 22 -7.81 -10.10 -8.40
C MET A 22 -8.70 -8.87 -8.20
N LEU A 23 -9.39 -8.77 -7.06
CA LEU A 23 -10.20 -7.58 -6.73
C LEU A 23 -9.32 -6.33 -6.59
N ALA A 24 -8.21 -6.41 -5.86
CA ALA A 24 -7.28 -5.30 -5.69
C ALA A 24 -6.69 -4.84 -7.02
N ALA A 25 -6.29 -5.78 -7.88
CA ALA A 25 -5.78 -5.46 -9.22
C ALA A 25 -6.80 -4.69 -10.07
N ARG A 26 -8.08 -5.06 -10.00
CA ARG A 26 -9.15 -4.33 -10.72
C ARG A 26 -9.32 -2.90 -10.24
N ILE A 27 -9.22 -2.67 -8.92
CA ILE A 27 -9.30 -1.31 -8.34
C ILE A 27 -8.12 -0.45 -8.81
N ILE A 28 -6.91 -1.03 -8.82
CA ILE A 28 -5.70 -0.32 -9.27
C ILE A 28 -5.83 0.06 -10.75
N VAL A 29 -6.24 -0.88 -11.61
CA VAL A 29 -6.38 -0.65 -13.06
C VAL A 29 -7.53 0.31 -13.39
N ALA A 30 -8.54 0.43 -12.53
CA ALA A 30 -9.63 1.39 -12.70
C ALA A 30 -9.18 2.86 -12.51
N THR A 31 -7.98 3.09 -11.96
CA THR A 31 -7.43 4.44 -11.84
C THR A 31 -6.85 4.87 -13.18
N GLU A 32 -7.37 5.97 -13.75
CA GLU A 32 -6.99 6.45 -15.09
C GLU A 32 -5.51 6.82 -15.19
N ASN A 33 -4.97 7.54 -14.20
CA ASN A 33 -3.57 7.90 -14.13
C ASN A 33 -2.82 6.98 -13.17
N PRO A 34 -1.88 6.14 -13.66
CA PRO A 34 -1.12 5.24 -12.80
C PRO A 34 -0.29 5.97 -11.72
N GLN A 35 0.14 7.21 -11.99
CA GLN A 35 0.95 7.99 -11.04
C GLN A 35 0.18 8.40 -9.79
N ASP A 36 -1.16 8.39 -9.84
CA ASP A 36 -2.02 8.69 -8.69
C ASP A 36 -2.13 7.50 -7.73
N VAL A 37 -1.57 6.34 -8.08
CA VAL A 37 -1.43 5.20 -7.18
C VAL A 37 -0.11 5.34 -6.45
N VAL A 38 -0.16 5.39 -5.11
CA VAL A 38 1.04 5.45 -4.28
C VAL A 38 1.26 4.10 -3.61
N CYS A 39 2.48 3.60 -3.69
CA CYS A 39 2.92 2.38 -3.03
C CYS A 39 3.96 2.72 -1.97
N GLN A 40 3.81 2.19 -0.76
CA GLN A 40 4.65 2.58 0.36
C GLN A 40 5.05 1.42 1.26
N SER A 41 6.29 1.49 1.75
CA SER A 41 6.83 0.54 2.73
C SER A 41 7.92 1.18 3.58
N ALA A 42 7.69 1.27 4.89
CA ALA A 42 8.76 1.59 5.84
C ALA A 42 9.73 0.42 6.06
N ARG A 43 9.25 -0.83 5.96
CA ARG A 43 10.07 -2.01 6.24
C ARG A 43 11.15 -2.24 5.17
N PRO A 44 12.40 -2.57 5.56
CA PRO A 44 13.48 -2.87 4.61
C PRO A 44 13.12 -3.97 3.61
N TYR A 45 12.38 -5.00 4.05
CA TYR A 45 11.96 -6.12 3.20
C TYR A 45 11.01 -5.70 2.06
N GLY A 46 10.19 -4.67 2.28
CA GLY A 46 9.20 -4.20 1.30
C GLY A 46 9.69 -3.06 0.41
N GLN A 47 10.77 -2.36 0.77
CA GLN A 47 11.28 -1.20 0.02
C GLN A 47 11.60 -1.54 -1.44
N ARG A 48 12.34 -2.64 -1.67
CA ARG A 48 12.68 -3.07 -3.04
C ARG A 48 11.44 -3.50 -3.83
N ALA A 49 10.47 -4.14 -3.19
CA ALA A 49 9.24 -4.57 -3.84
C ALA A 49 8.42 -3.37 -4.32
N VAL A 50 8.27 -2.35 -3.47
CA VAL A 50 7.55 -1.10 -3.79
C VAL A 50 8.22 -0.34 -4.94
N LEU A 51 9.55 -0.21 -4.93
CA LEU A 51 10.29 0.45 -6.01
C LEU A 51 10.13 -0.29 -7.35
N LYS A 52 10.18 -1.62 -7.34
CA LYS A 52 10.00 -2.42 -8.56
C LYS A 52 8.57 -2.43 -9.05
N PHE A 53 7.60 -2.46 -8.13
CA PHE A 53 6.19 -2.35 -8.48
C PHE A 53 5.93 -1.03 -9.20
N ALA A 54 6.33 0.09 -8.61
CA ALA A 54 6.23 1.42 -9.21
C ALA A 54 6.89 1.51 -10.59
N GLN A 55 8.09 0.93 -10.74
CA GLN A 55 8.79 0.90 -12.03
C GLN A 55 7.98 0.19 -13.14
N TYR A 56 7.28 -0.89 -12.82
CA TYR A 56 6.54 -1.67 -13.82
C TYR A 56 5.11 -1.18 -14.06
N THR A 57 4.46 -0.60 -13.04
CA THR A 57 3.07 -0.11 -13.16
C THR A 57 2.98 1.36 -13.49
N GLY A 58 4.06 2.13 -13.33
CA GLY A 58 4.03 3.59 -13.41
C GLY A 58 3.42 4.25 -12.17
N ALA A 59 3.29 3.52 -11.06
CA ALA A 59 2.87 4.07 -9.78
C ALA A 59 3.97 4.89 -9.11
N LYS A 60 3.60 5.74 -8.16
CA LYS A 60 4.56 6.50 -7.33
C LYS A 60 4.99 5.65 -6.13
N ALA A 61 6.29 5.51 -5.90
CA ALA A 61 6.83 4.76 -4.76
C ALA A 61 7.34 5.68 -3.65
N ILE A 62 6.98 5.37 -2.40
CA ILE A 62 7.57 5.93 -1.18
C ILE A 62 8.27 4.78 -0.44
N ALA A 63 9.58 4.66 -0.67
CA ALA A 63 10.40 3.66 0.00
C ALA A 63 11.08 4.26 1.23
N GLY A 64 10.92 3.59 2.38
CA GLY A 64 11.53 4.03 3.63
C GLY A 64 10.56 4.81 4.51
N ARG A 65 11.11 5.71 5.34
CA ARG A 65 10.35 6.40 6.38
C ARG A 65 9.27 7.31 5.76
N HIS A 66 8.02 7.15 6.23
CA HIS A 66 6.95 8.12 5.94
C HIS A 66 7.26 9.46 6.61
N THR A 67 7.13 10.54 5.86
CA THR A 67 7.14 11.89 6.43
C THR A 67 5.70 12.24 6.83
N PRO A 68 5.39 12.46 8.12
CA PRO A 68 4.05 12.85 8.54
C PRO A 68 3.61 14.14 7.83
N GLY A 69 2.40 14.15 7.30
CA GLY A 69 1.86 15.26 6.51
C GLY A 69 2.03 15.11 5.00
N THR A 70 2.62 14.02 4.51
CA THR A 70 2.78 13.78 3.07
C THR A 70 1.43 13.84 2.33
N PHE A 71 0.34 13.39 2.96
CA PHE A 71 -0.99 13.40 2.32
C PHE A 71 -1.90 14.55 2.77
N THR A 72 -1.55 15.26 3.85
CA THR A 72 -2.43 16.30 4.43
C THR A 72 -1.87 17.72 4.31
N ASN A 73 -0.56 17.88 4.13
CA ASN A 73 0.10 19.19 4.11
C ASN A 73 0.47 19.64 2.68
N GLN A 74 -0.41 20.41 2.04
CA GLN A 74 -0.21 20.96 0.69
C GLN A 74 0.99 21.92 0.54
N LYS A 75 1.56 22.42 1.64
CA LYS A 75 2.72 23.32 1.60
C LYS A 75 4.05 22.58 1.47
N ASP A 76 4.06 21.28 1.75
CA ASP A 76 5.29 20.49 1.67
C ASP A 76 5.66 20.20 0.21
N ALA A 77 6.96 20.19 -0.10
CA ALA A 77 7.46 19.84 -1.42
C ALA A 77 7.22 18.35 -1.74
N LEU A 78 7.14 17.50 -0.71
CA LEU A 78 6.89 16.06 -0.85
C LEU A 78 5.41 15.70 -0.86
N PHE A 79 4.52 16.69 -0.88
CA PHE A 79 3.08 16.50 -0.89
C PHE A 79 2.62 15.58 -2.04
N ALA A 80 1.68 14.70 -1.73
CA ALA A 80 1.06 13.82 -2.70
C ALA A 80 -0.43 13.70 -2.41
N GLU A 81 -1.25 13.71 -3.47
CA GLU A 81 -2.69 13.42 -3.40
C GLU A 81 -2.97 12.13 -4.19
N PRO A 82 -2.70 10.94 -3.61
CA PRO A 82 -3.02 9.70 -4.28
C PRO A 82 -4.54 9.48 -4.35
N ARG A 83 -4.97 8.69 -5.32
CA ARG A 83 -6.35 8.15 -5.41
C ARG A 83 -6.47 6.75 -4.80
N VAL A 84 -5.36 6.01 -4.72
CA VAL A 84 -5.28 4.69 -4.09
C VAL A 84 -3.93 4.57 -3.38
N LEU A 85 -3.93 4.07 -2.14
CA LEU A 85 -2.71 3.77 -1.40
C LEU A 85 -2.50 2.26 -1.22
N ILE A 86 -1.29 1.79 -1.53
CA ILE A 86 -0.88 0.41 -1.31
C ILE A 86 0.20 0.37 -0.22
N LEU A 87 -0.10 -0.28 0.89
CA LEU A 87 0.82 -0.46 2.02
C LEU A 87 1.27 -1.91 2.17
N THR A 88 2.51 -2.10 2.61
CA THR A 88 3.06 -3.45 2.84
C THR A 88 2.73 -4.03 4.21
N ASP A 89 2.74 -3.20 5.27
CA ASP A 89 2.36 -3.63 6.61
C ASP A 89 1.65 -2.51 7.36
N PRO A 90 0.34 -2.66 7.66
CA PRO A 90 -0.43 -1.62 8.34
C PRO A 90 0.04 -1.33 9.76
N ARG A 91 0.85 -2.20 10.39
CA ARG A 91 1.38 -1.94 11.73
C ARG A 91 2.52 -0.93 11.70
N THR A 92 3.49 -1.11 10.80
CA THR A 92 4.61 -0.18 10.68
C THR A 92 4.23 1.08 9.92
N ASP A 93 3.31 0.94 8.97
CA ASP A 93 2.79 2.04 8.15
C ASP A 93 1.47 2.58 8.73
N ALA A 94 1.34 2.67 10.06
CA ALA A 94 0.12 3.15 10.71
C ALA A 94 -0.11 4.67 10.50
N GLN A 95 0.98 5.45 10.37
CA GLN A 95 0.91 6.89 10.12
C GLN A 95 0.28 7.25 8.77
N PRO A 96 0.68 6.66 7.62
CA PRO A 96 -0.02 6.93 6.37
C PRO A 96 -1.48 6.48 6.41
N ILE A 97 -1.83 5.41 7.14
CA ILE A 97 -3.23 4.99 7.32
C ILE A 97 -4.06 6.06 8.04
N SER A 98 -3.56 6.64 9.13
CA SER A 98 -4.30 7.72 9.80
C SER A 98 -4.44 8.94 8.90
N GLU A 99 -3.43 9.25 8.09
CA GLU A 99 -3.50 10.34 7.12
C GLU A 99 -4.54 10.09 6.02
N THR A 100 -4.64 8.87 5.49
CA THR A 100 -5.64 8.52 4.47
C THR A 100 -7.08 8.74 4.94
N ALA A 101 -7.33 8.52 6.24
CA ALA A 101 -8.65 8.74 6.83
C ALA A 101 -9.05 10.22 6.85
N TYR A 102 -8.10 11.16 6.91
CA TYR A 102 -8.41 12.60 6.85
C TYR A 102 -8.74 13.09 5.44
N VAL A 103 -8.29 12.39 4.41
CA VAL A 103 -8.42 12.81 2.99
C VAL A 103 -9.33 11.93 2.16
N ASN A 104 -10.08 11.01 2.80
CA ASN A 104 -10.98 10.05 2.14
C ASN A 104 -10.28 9.17 1.07
N LEU A 105 -9.03 8.81 1.33
CA LEU A 105 -8.20 8.01 0.43
C LEU A 105 -8.40 6.51 0.73
N PRO A 106 -8.78 5.69 -0.27
CA PRO A 106 -8.90 4.24 -0.13
C PRO A 106 -7.57 3.48 -0.14
#